data_AF-A0A0J1CNW8-F1
#
_entry.id   AF-A0A0J1CNW8-F1
#
_cell.length_a   1.000
_cell.length_b   1.000
_cell.length_c   1.000
_cell.angle_alpha   90.00
_cell.angle_beta   90.00
_cell.angle_gamma   90.00
#
_symmetry.space_group_name_H-M   'P 1'
#
loop_
_entity.id
_entity.type
_entity.pdbx_description
1 polymer ?
#
loop_
_entity_poly.entity_id
_entity_poly.type
_entity_poly.pdbx_seq_one_letter_code
_entity_poly.pdbx_strand_id
1 'polypeptide(L)'
;MVVRSTVLKRRLRLGRKAFGYALRHWEALVRYTENGVLLPDNDALERQIRPLALGRSNWLFAGSARGARAGATIYSLIGTARLNGIEPDAWLERTLEQWPSYPVNRVNELLPLTR
;
A
#
# COMPACT_ATOMS: atom_id res chain seq x y z
N MET A 1 21.36 34.00 21.46
CA MET A 1 22.20 32.78 21.60
C MET A 1 21.41 31.50 21.94
N VAL A 2 20.25 31.57 22.63
CA VAL A 2 19.45 30.40 23.06
C VAL A 2 18.71 29.67 21.93
N VAL A 3 18.21 30.37 20.91
CA VAL A 3 17.46 29.75 19.79
C VAL A 3 18.34 28.79 18.97
N ARG A 4 19.62 29.15 18.73
CA ARG A 4 20.59 28.30 18.02
C ARG A 4 20.92 27.02 18.78
N SER A 5 21.02 27.06 20.11
CA SER A 5 21.34 25.87 20.92
C SER A 5 20.17 24.88 21.01
N THR A 6 18.93 25.37 21.05
CA THR A 6 17.72 24.52 21.03
C THR A 6 17.51 23.82 19.69
N VAL A 7 17.72 24.52 18.58
CA VAL A 7 17.64 23.92 17.23
C VAL A 7 18.71 22.84 17.05
N LEU A 8 19.94 23.08 17.52
CA LEU A 8 21.04 22.11 17.45
C LEU A 8 20.74 20.86 18.29
N LYS A 9 20.26 21.02 19.53
CA LYS A 9 19.83 19.90 20.38
C LYS A 9 18.70 19.09 19.74
N ARG A 10 17.74 19.75 19.09
CA ARG A 10 16.63 19.07 18.39
C ARG A 10 17.12 18.27 17.18
N ARG A 11 18.04 18.81 16.38
CA ARG A 11 18.69 18.11 15.25
C ARG A 11 19.48 16.89 15.71
N LEU A 12 20.31 17.04 16.75
CA LEU A 12 21.09 15.93 17.33
C LEU A 12 20.18 14.81 17.88
N ARG A 13 19.04 15.17 18.49
CA ARG A 13 18.06 14.21 18.98
C ARG A 13 17.38 13.44 17.84
N LEU A 14 17.06 14.11 16.73
CA LEU A 14 16.48 13.47 15.55
C LEU A 14 17.48 12.51 14.89
N GLY A 15 18.74 12.93 14.73
CA GLY A 15 19.81 12.07 14.22
C GLY A 15 19.96 10.81 15.06
N ARG A 16 20.06 10.95 16.40
CA ARG A 16 20.16 9.79 17.31
C ARG A 16 18.99 8.82 17.16
N LYS A 17 17.75 9.33 17.00
CA LYS A 17 16.56 8.49 16.80
C LYS A 17 16.60 7.77 15.45
N ALA A 18 16.99 8.45 14.38
CA ALA A 18 17.09 7.87 13.04
C ALA A 18 18.15 6.76 12.98
N PHE A 19 19.37 7.01 13.48
CA PHE A 19 20.42 6.00 13.56
C PHE A 19 20.00 4.82 14.43
N GLY A 20 19.41 5.08 15.61
CA GLY A 20 18.89 4.01 16.46
C GLY A 20 17.80 3.19 15.77
N TYR A 21 16.94 3.79 14.95
CA TYR A 21 15.93 3.08 14.18
C TYR A 21 16.56 2.20 13.09
N ALA A 22 17.50 2.73 12.31
CA ALA A 22 18.20 1.98 11.27
C ALA A 22 18.95 0.79 11.85
N LEU A 23 19.68 0.97 12.95
CA LEU A 23 20.41 -0.11 13.62
C LEU A 23 19.48 -1.22 14.12
N ARG A 24 18.30 -0.88 14.65
CA ARG A 24 17.32 -1.89 15.08
C ARG A 24 16.73 -2.72 13.94
N HIS A 25 16.75 -2.20 12.71
CA HIS A 25 16.20 -2.87 11.52
C HIS A 25 17.29 -3.29 10.55
N TRP A 26 18.56 -3.35 11.00
CA TRP A 26 19.70 -3.63 10.14
C TRP A 26 19.54 -4.95 9.38
N GLU A 27 19.09 -6.00 10.06
CA GLU A 27 18.84 -7.32 9.45
C GLU A 27 17.85 -7.24 8.27
N ALA A 28 16.76 -6.46 8.42
CA ALA A 28 15.80 -6.26 7.34
C ALA A 28 16.39 -5.41 6.19
N LEU A 29 17.18 -4.38 6.52
CA LEU A 29 17.80 -3.47 5.56
C LEU A 29 18.84 -4.14 4.66
N VAL A 30 19.56 -5.15 5.14
CA VAL A 30 20.60 -5.85 4.36
C VAL A 30 20.10 -7.08 3.62
N ARG A 31 18.83 -7.46 3.80
CA ARG A 31 18.26 -8.69 3.24
C ARG A 31 18.29 -8.74 1.72
N TYR A 32 18.28 -7.59 1.05
CA TYR A 32 18.43 -7.52 -0.40
C TYR A 32 19.80 -8.03 -0.88
N THR A 33 20.82 -8.03 -0.02
CA THR A 33 22.16 -8.55 -0.37
C THR A 33 22.19 -10.08 -0.39
N GLU A 34 21.21 -10.74 0.23
CA GLU A 34 21.10 -12.20 0.29
C GLU A 34 20.38 -12.78 -0.94
N ASN A 35 19.57 -11.97 -1.65
CA ASN A 35 18.79 -12.42 -2.80
C ASN A 35 18.64 -11.31 -3.85
N GLY A 36 19.17 -11.54 -5.05
CA GLY A 36 19.12 -10.59 -6.16
C GLY A 36 17.73 -10.27 -6.72
N VAL A 37 16.68 -10.98 -6.27
CA VAL A 37 15.28 -10.64 -6.58
C VAL A 37 14.78 -9.47 -5.74
N LEU A 38 15.36 -9.27 -4.55
CA LEU A 38 14.98 -8.19 -3.65
C LEU A 38 15.69 -6.90 -4.04
N LEU A 39 14.93 -5.81 -4.13
CA LEU A 39 15.47 -4.49 -4.39
C LEU A 39 15.93 -3.83 -3.06
N PRO A 40 16.97 -2.98 -3.09
CA PRO A 40 17.37 -2.19 -1.93
C PRO A 40 16.33 -1.16 -1.49
N ASP A 41 15.44 -0.77 -2.41
CA ASP A 41 14.38 0.21 -2.20
C ASP A 41 12.99 -0.44 -2.21
N ASN A 42 12.01 0.31 -1.71
CA ASN A 42 10.59 -0.05 -1.69
C ASN A 42 9.78 0.85 -2.65
N ASP A 43 10.42 1.53 -3.61
CA ASP A 43 9.78 2.58 -4.42
C ASP A 43 8.56 2.06 -5.20
N ALA A 44 8.64 0.83 -5.68
CA ALA A 44 7.54 0.16 -6.37
C ALA A 44 6.32 0.01 -5.44
N LEU A 45 6.54 -0.45 -4.20
CA LEU A 45 5.49 -0.58 -3.20
C LEU A 45 4.94 0.80 -2.80
N GLU A 46 5.81 1.77 -2.56
CA GLU A 46 5.41 3.13 -2.20
C GLU A 46 4.53 3.77 -3.27
N ARG A 47 4.90 3.62 -4.55
CA ARG A 47 4.06 4.06 -5.68
C ARG A 47 2.70 3.38 -5.68
N GLN A 48 2.63 2.08 -5.37
CA GLN A 48 1.37 1.34 -5.35
C GLN A 48 0.45 1.77 -4.19
N ILE A 49 0.99 2.08 -3.01
CA ILE A 49 0.19 2.51 -1.85
C ILE A 49 -0.14 4.00 -1.86
N ARG A 50 0.59 4.81 -2.64
CA ARG A 50 0.42 6.27 -2.68
C ARG A 50 -1.01 6.73 -2.99
N PRO A 51 -1.76 6.14 -3.94
CA PRO A 51 -3.15 6.49 -4.18
C PRO A 51 -4.04 6.30 -2.95
N LEU A 52 -3.80 5.26 -2.14
CA LEU A 52 -4.53 5.03 -0.90
C LEU A 52 -4.20 6.09 0.15
N ALA A 53 -2.92 6.43 0.29
CA ALA A 53 -2.48 7.45 1.24
C ALA A 53 -3.05 8.84 0.91
N LEU A 54 -3.06 9.21 -0.38
CA LEU A 54 -3.66 10.45 -0.88
C LEU A 54 -5.20 10.43 -0.79
N GLY A 55 -5.82 9.29 -1.10
CA GLY A 55 -7.27 9.11 -0.95
C GLY A 55 -7.71 9.35 0.49
N ARG A 56 -6.99 8.78 1.47
CA ARG A 56 -7.29 8.95 2.89
C ARG A 56 -7.32 10.42 3.34
N SER A 57 -6.45 11.29 2.81
CA SER A 57 -6.49 12.72 3.15
C SER A 57 -7.65 13.46 2.48
N ASN A 58 -8.25 12.90 1.43
CA ASN A 58 -9.29 13.53 0.63
C ASN A 58 -10.71 13.00 0.95
N TRP A 59 -10.85 11.89 1.67
CA TRP A 59 -12.13 11.30 2.02
C TRP A 59 -12.72 11.92 3.29
N LEU A 60 -13.43 13.04 3.13
CA LEU A 60 -14.03 13.82 4.22
C LEU A 60 -14.99 13.03 5.14
N PHE A 61 -15.56 11.93 4.66
CA PHE A 61 -16.54 11.11 5.39
C PHE A 61 -16.10 9.65 5.64
N ALA A 62 -14.86 9.30 5.30
CA ALA A 62 -14.33 7.95 5.55
C ALA A 62 -13.75 7.87 6.97
N GLY A 63 -14.56 7.39 7.93
CA GLY A 63 -14.15 7.28 9.34
C GLY A 63 -14.41 5.93 10.00
N SER A 64 -15.04 4.97 9.32
CA SER A 64 -15.40 3.68 9.91
C SER A 64 -14.42 2.57 9.56
N ALA A 65 -14.14 1.68 10.53
CA ALA A 65 -13.32 0.49 10.29
C ALA A 65 -13.93 -0.46 9.25
N ARG A 66 -15.26 -0.46 9.10
CA ARG A 66 -15.96 -1.22 8.05
C ARG A 66 -15.69 -0.62 6.67
N GLY A 67 -15.79 0.70 6.52
CA GLY A 67 -15.48 1.40 5.28
C GLY A 67 -14.00 1.24 4.89
N ALA A 68 -13.09 1.32 5.85
CA ALA A 68 -11.67 1.07 5.63
C ALA A 68 -11.40 -0.35 5.09
N ARG A 69 -12.04 -1.37 5.66
CA ARG A 69 -11.94 -2.76 5.17
C ARG A 69 -12.51 -2.90 3.76
N ALA A 70 -13.69 -2.35 3.49
CA ALA A 70 -14.29 -2.41 2.15
C ALA A 70 -13.41 -1.71 1.10
N GLY A 71 -12.86 -0.53 1.42
CA GLY A 71 -11.93 0.18 0.57
C GLY A 71 -10.66 -0.64 0.31
N ALA A 72 -10.05 -1.21 1.35
CA ALA A 72 -8.87 -2.06 1.21
C ALA A 72 -9.13 -3.26 0.29
N THR A 73 -10.31 -3.89 0.38
CA THR A 73 -10.72 -4.99 -0.52
C THR A 73 -10.77 -4.53 -1.98
N ILE A 74 -11.46 -3.42 -2.27
CA ILE A 74 -11.59 -2.91 -3.65
C ILE A 74 -10.23 -2.49 -4.21
N TYR A 75 -9.42 -1.74 -3.45
CA TYR A 75 -8.07 -1.34 -3.88
C TYR A 75 -7.17 -2.55 -4.15
N SER A 76 -7.28 -3.60 -3.34
CA SER A 76 -6.54 -4.85 -3.56
C SER A 76 -6.98 -5.52 -4.87
N LEU A 77 -8.29 -5.61 -5.15
CA LEU A 77 -8.81 -6.22 -6.39
C LEU A 77 -8.39 -5.42 -7.64
N ILE A 78 -8.46 -4.09 -7.59
CA ILE A 78 -8.00 -3.20 -8.66
C ILE A 78 -6.48 -3.37 -8.87
N GLY A 79 -5.71 -3.47 -7.79
CA GLY A 79 -4.27 -3.75 -7.84
C GLY A 79 -3.98 -5.08 -8.53
N THR A 80 -4.69 -6.14 -8.15
CA THR A 80 -4.60 -7.46 -8.77
C THR A 80 -4.95 -7.43 -10.26
N ALA A 81 -6.01 -6.72 -10.65
CA ALA A 81 -6.38 -6.57 -12.06
C ALA A 81 -5.24 -5.93 -12.88
N ARG A 82 -4.68 -4.82 -12.38
CA ARG A 82 -3.53 -4.15 -13.02
C ARG A 82 -2.31 -5.05 -13.13
N LEU A 83 -1.98 -5.80 -12.08
CA LEU A 83 -0.84 -6.74 -12.08
C LEU A 83 -1.03 -7.88 -13.08
N ASN A 84 -2.28 -8.28 -13.35
CA ASN A 84 -2.63 -9.29 -14.34
C ASN A 84 -2.84 -8.72 -15.76
N GLY A 85 -2.63 -7.43 -15.99
CA GLY A 85 -2.85 -6.79 -17.29
C GLY A 85 -4.33 -6.68 -17.68
N ILE A 86 -5.24 -6.77 -16.71
CA ILE A 86 -6.68 -6.64 -16.90
C ILE A 86 -7.07 -5.19 -16.62
N GLU A 87 -7.79 -4.56 -17.55
CA GLU A 87 -8.32 -3.20 -17.36
C GLU A 87 -9.33 -3.18 -16.20
N PRO A 88 -9.04 -2.47 -15.08
CA PRO A 88 -9.82 -2.60 -13.86
C PRO A 88 -11.28 -2.15 -14.00
N ASP A 89 -11.53 -1.09 -14.77
CA ASP A 89 -12.86 -0.52 -14.93
C ASP A 89 -13.75 -1.49 -15.73
N ALA A 90 -13.25 -2.03 -16.84
CA ALA A 90 -13.95 -3.02 -17.64
C ALA A 90 -14.21 -4.33 -16.86
N TRP A 91 -13.25 -4.77 -16.04
CA TRP A 91 -13.44 -5.91 -15.17
C TRP A 91 -14.52 -5.65 -14.11
N LEU A 92 -14.51 -4.48 -13.47
CA LEU A 92 -15.46 -4.13 -12.43
C LEU A 92 -16.88 -4.02 -12.99
N GLU A 93 -17.05 -3.36 -14.13
CA GLU A 93 -18.32 -3.24 -14.84
C GLU A 93 -18.90 -4.62 -15.15
N ARG A 94 -18.16 -5.46 -15.88
CA ARG A 94 -18.56 -6.84 -16.20
C ARG A 94 -18.91 -7.64 -14.96
N THR A 95 -18.11 -7.52 -13.90
CA THR A 95 -18.31 -8.27 -12.66
C THR A 95 -19.61 -7.86 -11.98
N LEU A 96 -19.87 -6.56 -11.86
CA LEU A 96 -21.08 -6.04 -11.23
C LEU A 96 -22.34 -6.33 -12.06
N GLU A 97 -22.24 -6.35 -13.39
CA GLU A 97 -23.33 -6.78 -14.28
C GLU A 97 -23.68 -8.26 -14.10
N GLN A 98 -22.67 -9.12 -13.96
CA GLN A 98 -22.85 -10.56 -13.85
C GLN A 98 -23.23 -11.01 -12.43
N TRP A 99 -22.82 -10.25 -11.41
CA TRP A 99 -22.97 -10.60 -9.99
C TRP A 99 -24.39 -11.04 -9.59
N PRO A 100 -25.48 -10.32 -9.94
CA PRO A 100 -26.82 -10.64 -9.44
C PRO A 100 -27.32 -12.03 -9.86
N SER A 101 -26.81 -12.56 -10.98
CA SER A 101 -27.21 -13.84 -11.55
C SER A 101 -26.12 -14.91 -11.45
N TYR A 102 -24.99 -14.61 -10.82
CA TYR A 102 -23.86 -15.53 -10.75
C TYR A 102 -24.02 -16.56 -9.62
N PRO A 103 -23.72 -17.85 -9.86
CA PRO A 103 -23.77 -18.86 -8.81
C PRO A 103 -22.81 -18.54 -7.66
N VAL A 104 -23.30 -18.58 -6.41
CA VAL A 104 -22.51 -18.26 -5.21
C VAL A 104 -21.25 -19.14 -5.07
N ASN A 105 -21.33 -20.39 -5.50
CA ASN A 105 -20.21 -21.34 -5.47
C ASN A 105 -19.17 -21.13 -6.58
N ARG A 106 -19.37 -20.13 -7.46
CA ARG A 106 -18.47 -19.82 -8.59
C ARG A 106 -18.01 -18.36 -8.61
N VAL A 107 -18.23 -17.61 -7.54
CA VAL A 107 -17.84 -16.18 -7.45
C VAL A 107 -16.34 -15.98 -7.66
N ASN A 108 -15.51 -16.98 -7.33
CA ASN A 108 -14.08 -16.97 -7.61
C ASN A 108 -13.74 -16.84 -9.10
N GLU A 109 -14.64 -17.25 -10.00
CA GLU A 109 -14.45 -17.09 -11.45
C GLU A 109 -14.56 -15.64 -11.92
N LEU A 110 -15.16 -14.76 -11.10
CA LEU A 110 -15.25 -13.32 -11.35
C LEU A 110 -14.00 -12.56 -10.88
N LEU A 111 -13.03 -13.22 -10.24
CA LEU A 111 -11.80 -12.56 -9.79
C LEU A 111 -10.91 -12.15 -10.97
N PRO A 112 -10.17 -11.03 -10.87
CA PRO A 112 -9.33 -10.54 -11.95
C PRO A 112 -7.98 -11.28 -11.96
N LEU A 113 -8.01 -12.58 -12.21
CA LEU A 113 -6.84 -13.47 -12.24
C LEU A 113 -6.61 -13.96 -13.67
N THR A 114 -5.36 -13.92 -14.13
CA THR A 114 -4.96 -14.59 -15.37
C THR A 114 -4.97 -16.10 -15.11
N ARG A 115 -5.68 -16.85 -15.95
CA ARG A 115 -5.71 -18.33 -15.91
C ARG A 115 -4.50 -18.92 -16.60
#